data_AF-A0A534N5N5-F1
#
_entry.id   AF-A0A534N5N5-F1
#
_cell.length_a   1.000
_cell.length_b   1.000
_cell.length_c   1.000
_cell.angle_alpha   90.00
_cell.angle_beta   90.00
_cell.angle_gamma   90.00
#
_symmetry.space_group_name_H-M   'P 1'
#
loop_
_entity.id
_entity.type
_entity.pdbx_description
1 polymer ?
#
loop_
_entity_poly.entity_id
_entity_poly.type
_entity_poly.pdbx_seq_one_letter_code
_entity_poly.pdbx_strand_id
1 'polypeptide(L)'
;MAVLRFIRIFLVYSGVQLLVLASVFAAEPMQLNLEQAIQTALERNLEFKSKQEELGIAEGRVIRGNLLLQHNPELEGDVSNRRLKKPEDGFNRNLPQGGVSLTQEFEIGGQPAYRREAAQRNFEKVKFEVGDFQRLLRFRITELFLRLLSTRTKIQQAQQVVDLRNRLYEAAKTRLDAGDIPEVQLTTTEFELNRARSDLISLQREYEELRSRLRTDLFVEDDRDIELTGSLARVSPPRLSASDLLKAALEKRADLAALEREAKTAEAEERLTRAERIPNIRVGPFYERDDRDNIFGGKVSIPLPVFDR
;
A
#
# COMPACT_ATOMS: atom_id res chain seq x y z
N MET A 1 16.53 49.39 47.45
CA MET A 1 15.61 49.05 46.34
C MET A 1 16.24 49.16 44.93
N ALA A 2 17.55 49.42 44.79
CA ALA A 2 18.21 49.54 43.46
C ALA A 2 18.86 48.23 42.98
N VAL A 3 19.25 47.33 43.89
CA VAL A 3 20.02 46.10 43.57
C VAL A 3 19.16 45.02 42.89
N LEU A 4 17.86 44.93 43.23
CA LEU A 4 16.96 43.93 42.62
C LEU A 4 16.53 44.25 41.18
N ARG A 5 16.66 45.51 40.72
CA ARG A 5 16.31 45.88 39.34
C ARG A 5 17.41 45.53 38.33
N PHE A 6 18.67 45.51 38.74
CA PHE A 6 19.80 45.13 37.86
C PHE A 6 19.86 43.64 37.56
N ILE A 7 19.52 42.78 38.53
CA ILE A 7 19.54 41.32 38.36
C ILE A 7 18.45 40.83 37.39
N ARG A 8 17.29 41.51 37.35
CA ARG A 8 16.22 41.20 36.38
C ARG A 8 16.57 41.61 34.94
N ILE A 9 17.36 42.66 34.73
CA ILE A 9 17.76 43.11 33.38
C ILE A 9 18.87 42.21 32.81
N PHE A 10 19.78 41.72 33.66
CA PHE A 10 20.86 40.80 33.23
C PHE A 10 20.35 39.39 32.85
N LEU A 11 19.31 38.90 33.56
CA LEU A 11 18.66 37.62 33.25
C LEU A 11 17.83 37.67 31.96
N VAL A 12 17.26 38.82 31.61
CA VAL A 12 16.51 38.98 30.35
C VAL A 12 17.46 39.07 29.14
N TYR A 13 18.63 39.71 29.28
CA TYR A 13 19.63 39.73 28.20
C TYR A 13 20.31 38.36 27.97
N SER A 14 20.57 37.61 29.04
CA SER A 14 21.15 36.25 28.93
C SER A 14 20.14 35.23 28.38
N GLY A 15 18.85 35.40 28.67
CA GLY A 15 17.78 34.58 28.09
C GLY A 15 17.51 34.87 26.61
N VAL A 16 17.67 36.11 26.16
CA VAL A 16 17.52 36.47 24.73
C VAL A 16 18.73 36.03 23.91
N GLN A 17 19.94 36.02 24.46
CA GLN A 17 21.10 35.44 23.75
C GLN A 17 21.07 33.91 23.67
N LEU A 18 20.44 33.22 24.63
CA LEU A 18 20.28 31.76 24.56
C LEU A 18 19.18 31.30 23.58
N LEU A 19 18.27 32.21 23.17
CA LEU A 19 17.20 31.93 22.22
C LEU A 19 17.55 32.22 20.76
N VAL A 20 18.68 32.88 20.49
CA VAL A 20 19.21 33.11 19.13
C VAL A 20 20.25 32.04 18.72
N LEU A 21 20.63 31.16 19.65
CA LEU A 21 21.48 29.98 19.41
C LEU A 21 20.69 28.67 19.35
N ALA A 22 19.39 28.74 19.09
CA ALA A 22 18.72 27.68 18.35
C ALA A 22 19.30 27.70 16.93
N SER A 23 20.50 27.15 16.85
CA SER A 23 21.17 26.76 15.63
C SER A 23 20.09 26.14 14.76
N VAL A 24 19.78 26.81 13.66
CA VAL A 24 19.17 26.17 12.51
C VAL A 24 20.17 25.07 12.14
N PHE A 25 20.05 23.91 12.80
CA PHE A 25 20.50 22.66 12.23
C PHE A 25 19.58 22.48 11.03
N ALA A 26 19.89 23.19 9.95
CA ALA A 26 19.46 22.80 8.62
C ALA A 26 19.98 21.37 8.52
N ALA A 27 19.05 20.43 8.63
CA ALA A 27 19.39 19.03 8.62
C ALA A 27 20.17 18.77 7.33
N GLU A 28 21.32 18.11 7.45
CA GLU A 28 22.24 17.95 6.32
C GLU A 28 21.48 17.42 5.11
N PRO A 29 21.75 17.98 3.91
CA PRO A 29 21.05 17.58 2.70
C PRO A 29 21.20 16.07 2.52
N MET A 30 20.08 15.41 2.26
CA MET A 30 20.09 13.99 2.00
C MET A 30 20.72 13.77 0.63
N GLN A 31 22.00 13.41 0.62
CA GLN A 31 22.70 13.01 -0.59
C GLN A 31 22.18 11.66 -1.05
N LEU A 32 21.62 11.62 -2.27
CA LEU A 32 20.91 10.46 -2.76
C LEU A 32 21.38 10.11 -4.17
N ASN A 33 22.04 8.96 -4.31
CA ASN A 33 22.26 8.34 -5.61
C ASN A 33 21.06 7.45 -6.00
N LEU A 34 21.03 6.97 -7.24
CA LEU A 34 19.90 6.16 -7.74
C LEU A 34 19.66 4.89 -6.90
N GLU A 35 20.71 4.20 -6.50
CA GLU A 35 20.60 2.95 -5.75
C GLU A 35 20.06 3.21 -4.33
N GLN A 36 20.55 4.26 -3.68
CA GLN A 36 20.04 4.74 -2.39
C GLN A 36 18.58 5.20 -2.49
N ALA A 37 18.18 5.85 -3.58
CA ALA A 37 16.79 6.24 -3.81
C ALA A 37 15.88 5.02 -3.91
N ILE A 38 16.28 4.03 -4.70
CA ILE A 38 15.53 2.77 -4.84
C ILE A 38 15.44 2.06 -3.49
N GLN A 39 16.54 1.93 -2.76
CA GLN A 39 16.55 1.23 -1.48
C GLN A 39 15.68 1.95 -0.45
N THR A 40 15.79 3.28 -0.37
CA THR A 40 14.96 4.09 0.52
C THR A 40 13.47 3.94 0.18
N ALA A 41 13.11 3.94 -1.11
CA ALA A 41 11.74 3.69 -1.54
C ALA A 41 11.25 2.29 -1.11
N LEU A 42 12.05 1.25 -1.32
CA LEU A 42 11.70 -0.12 -0.94
C LEU A 42 11.56 -0.31 0.58
N GLU A 43 12.22 0.51 1.39
CA GLU A 43 12.13 0.46 2.84
C GLU A 43 10.98 1.30 3.42
N ARG A 44 10.66 2.43 2.78
CA ARG A 44 9.81 3.46 3.38
C ARG A 44 8.48 3.69 2.66
N ASN A 45 8.40 3.38 1.37
CA ASN A 45 7.21 3.65 0.57
C ASN A 45 5.96 2.96 1.17
N LEU A 46 4.93 3.76 1.45
CA LEU A 46 3.73 3.28 2.12
C LEU A 46 2.88 2.36 1.23
N GLU A 47 2.85 2.59 -0.08
CA GLU A 47 2.15 1.70 -1.02
C GLU A 47 2.80 0.31 -1.05
N PHE A 48 4.14 0.25 -1.07
CA PHE A 48 4.86 -1.02 -1.02
C PHE A 48 4.67 -1.75 0.30
N LYS A 49 4.74 -1.04 1.43
CA LYS A 49 4.42 -1.63 2.76
C LYS A 49 3.01 -2.20 2.80
N SER A 50 2.02 -1.44 2.34
CA SER A 50 0.63 -1.91 2.24
C SER A 50 0.53 -3.19 1.40
N LYS A 51 1.22 -3.23 0.25
CA LYS A 51 1.25 -4.42 -0.61
C LYS A 51 1.94 -5.60 0.08
N GLN A 52 2.99 -5.38 0.87
CA GLN A 52 3.64 -6.43 1.66
C GLN A 52 2.71 -7.01 2.75
N GLU A 53 1.88 -6.18 3.39
CA GLU A 53 0.90 -6.65 4.39
C GLU A 53 -0.14 -7.61 3.78
N GLU A 54 -0.46 -7.48 2.48
CA GLU A 54 -1.33 -8.44 1.80
C GLU A 54 -0.76 -9.86 1.82
N LEU A 55 0.57 -10.02 1.87
CA LEU A 55 1.21 -11.33 2.00
C LEU A 55 0.88 -11.97 3.36
N GLY A 56 0.90 -11.17 4.44
CA GLY A 56 0.50 -11.63 5.78
C GLY A 56 -0.99 -11.99 5.84
N ILE A 57 -1.86 -11.23 5.16
CA ILE A 57 -3.28 -11.58 5.02
C ILE A 57 -3.44 -12.91 4.27
N ALA A 58 -2.71 -13.09 3.17
CA ALA A 58 -2.76 -14.33 2.39
C ALA A 58 -2.21 -15.53 3.17
N GLU A 59 -1.14 -15.35 3.94
CA GLU A 59 -0.60 -16.37 4.85
C GLU A 59 -1.62 -16.75 5.93
N GLY A 60 -2.30 -15.76 6.52
CA GLY A 60 -3.41 -15.99 7.45
C GLY A 60 -4.53 -16.84 6.84
N ARG A 61 -4.84 -16.64 5.55
CA ARG A 61 -5.80 -17.50 4.83
C ARG A 61 -5.29 -18.93 4.66
N VAL A 62 -3.99 -19.13 4.42
CA VAL A 62 -3.38 -20.47 4.37
C VAL A 62 -3.47 -21.15 5.74
N ILE A 63 -3.14 -20.45 6.82
CA ILE A 63 -3.27 -20.96 8.19
C ILE A 63 -4.72 -21.37 8.46
N ARG A 64 -5.70 -20.52 8.13
CA ARG A 64 -7.13 -20.83 8.28
C ARG A 64 -7.55 -22.02 7.41
N GLY A 65 -7.11 -22.07 6.17
CA GLY A 65 -7.36 -23.19 5.26
C GLY A 65 -6.76 -24.52 5.74
N ASN A 66 -5.72 -24.46 6.57
CA ASN A 66 -5.08 -25.63 7.16
C ASN A 66 -5.76 -26.17 8.42
N LEU A 67 -6.72 -25.45 9.01
CA LEU A 67 -7.42 -25.91 10.21
C LEU A 67 -8.15 -27.24 9.95
N LEU A 68 -7.98 -28.18 10.88
CA LEU A 68 -8.62 -29.50 10.83
C LEU A 68 -10.15 -29.40 10.94
N LEU A 69 -10.64 -28.50 11.79
CA LEU A 69 -12.06 -28.19 11.97
C LEU A 69 -12.26 -26.71 11.67
N GLN A 70 -13.13 -26.41 10.71
CA GLN A 70 -13.48 -25.03 10.32
C GLN A 70 -14.57 -24.43 11.21
N HIS A 71 -15.35 -25.29 11.84
CA HIS A 71 -16.49 -24.95 12.66
C HIS A 71 -16.15 -25.19 14.11
N ASN A 72 -16.50 -24.24 14.98
CA ASN A 72 -16.42 -24.44 16.41
C ASN A 72 -17.56 -25.36 16.87
N PRO A 73 -17.40 -26.05 18.02
CA PRO A 73 -18.50 -26.79 18.60
C PRO A 73 -19.62 -25.84 19.04
N GLU A 74 -20.87 -26.26 18.83
CA GLU A 74 -22.07 -25.53 19.19
C GLU A 74 -22.71 -26.15 20.44
N LEU A 75 -22.91 -25.33 21.47
CA LEU A 75 -23.64 -25.69 22.68
C LEU A 75 -25.06 -25.11 22.59
N GLU A 76 -26.05 -26.00 22.47
CA GLU A 76 -27.47 -25.64 22.48
C GLU A 76 -28.08 -26.01 23.83
N GLY A 77 -28.99 -25.18 24.32
CA GLY A 77 -29.78 -25.48 25.51
C GLY A 77 -31.20 -24.97 25.37
N ASP A 78 -32.16 -25.76 25.82
CA ASP A 78 -33.58 -25.44 25.76
C ASP A 78 -34.26 -25.74 27.10
N VAL A 79 -35.31 -24.99 27.41
CA VAL A 79 -36.15 -25.18 28.59
C VAL A 79 -37.59 -24.95 28.17
N SER A 80 -38.47 -25.88 28.53
CA SER A 80 -39.89 -25.80 28.24
C SER A 80 -40.73 -26.34 29.41
N ASN A 81 -42.05 -26.10 29.38
CA ASN A 81 -42.96 -26.61 30.40
C ASN A 81 -44.23 -27.14 29.75
N ARG A 82 -44.38 -28.46 29.76
CA ARG A 82 -45.53 -29.15 29.17
C ARG A 82 -46.70 -29.18 30.15
N ARG A 83 -47.82 -28.58 29.76
CA ARG A 83 -49.07 -28.58 30.54
C ARG A 83 -49.99 -29.71 30.08
N LEU A 84 -50.23 -30.70 30.94
CA LEU A 84 -51.20 -31.76 30.67
C LEU A 84 -52.57 -31.37 31.24
N LYS A 85 -53.58 -31.23 30.37
CA LYS A 85 -54.99 -31.13 30.76
C LYS A 85 -55.59 -32.53 30.80
N LYS A 86 -56.04 -32.99 31.97
CA LYS A 86 -56.87 -34.20 32.08
C LYS A 86 -58.35 -33.83 31.93
N PRO A 87 -59.16 -34.51 31.09
CA PRO A 87 -60.57 -34.17 30.91
C PRO A 87 -61.47 -34.45 32.13
N GLU A 88 -61.07 -35.36 33.04
CA GLU A 88 -62.04 -35.93 34.01
C GLU A 88 -61.77 -35.59 35.51
N ASP A 89 -60.53 -35.25 35.92
CA ASP A 89 -60.18 -35.12 37.37
C ASP A 89 -59.54 -33.76 37.80
N GLY A 90 -59.75 -32.68 37.05
CA GLY A 90 -59.65 -31.31 37.59
C GLY A 90 -58.27 -30.71 37.94
N PHE A 91 -57.15 -31.45 37.85
CA PHE A 91 -55.82 -30.89 38.11
C PHE A 91 -54.92 -30.85 36.86
N ASN A 92 -54.47 -29.64 36.50
CA ASN A 92 -53.42 -29.43 35.50
C ASN A 92 -52.06 -29.80 36.10
N ARG A 93 -51.29 -30.66 35.41
CA ARG A 93 -49.90 -30.96 35.79
C ARG A 93 -48.94 -30.20 34.88
N ASN A 94 -48.02 -29.47 35.51
CA ASN A 94 -46.87 -28.87 34.85
C ASN A 94 -45.71 -29.88 34.86
N LEU A 95 -45.14 -30.13 33.70
CA LEU A 95 -43.97 -31.00 33.52
C LEU A 95 -42.85 -30.13 32.95
N PRO A 96 -41.92 -29.64 33.79
CA PRO A 96 -40.75 -28.92 33.31
C PRO A 96 -39.86 -29.88 32.51
N GLN A 97 -39.38 -29.39 31.38
CA GLN A 97 -38.51 -30.10 30.46
C GLN A 97 -37.34 -29.20 30.10
N GLY A 98 -36.21 -29.80 29.75
CA GLY A 98 -35.10 -29.05 29.18
C GLY A 98 -33.96 -29.95 28.75
N GLY A 99 -33.20 -29.47 27.79
CA GLY A 99 -32.10 -30.18 27.18
C GLY A 99 -30.86 -29.33 27.04
N VAL A 100 -29.71 -29.99 26.94
CA VAL A 100 -28.45 -29.41 26.52
C VAL A 100 -27.81 -30.36 25.52
N SER A 101 -27.29 -29.84 24.41
CA SER A 101 -26.54 -30.63 23.44
C SER A 101 -25.27 -29.91 23.01
N LEU A 102 -24.19 -30.66 22.83
CA LEU A 102 -22.94 -30.17 22.28
C LEU A 102 -22.73 -30.85 20.93
N THR A 103 -22.69 -30.10 19.84
CA THR A 103 -22.53 -30.67 18.49
C THR A 103 -21.33 -30.09 17.78
N GLN A 104 -20.61 -30.92 17.03
CA GLN A 104 -19.52 -30.51 16.16
C GLN A 104 -19.93 -30.74 14.71
N GLU A 105 -19.72 -29.72 13.88
CA GLU A 105 -19.93 -29.81 12.44
C GLU A 105 -18.68 -30.37 11.74
N PHE A 106 -18.90 -31.31 10.82
CA PHE A 106 -17.88 -31.99 10.03
C PHE A 106 -18.15 -31.84 8.54
N GLU A 107 -17.12 -31.41 7.82
CA GLU A 107 -17.10 -31.32 6.36
C GLU A 107 -16.74 -32.69 5.76
N ILE A 108 -17.64 -33.27 4.97
CA ILE A 108 -17.47 -34.62 4.39
C ILE A 108 -17.33 -34.63 2.86
N GLY A 109 -17.52 -33.49 2.20
CA GLY A 109 -17.47 -33.34 0.74
C GLY A 109 -16.08 -33.08 0.17
N GLY A 110 -15.03 -33.12 0.99
CA GLY A 110 -13.66 -32.79 0.57
C GLY A 110 -13.33 -31.30 0.60
N GLN A 111 -14.22 -30.47 1.15
CA GLN A 111 -14.05 -29.02 1.30
C GLN A 111 -12.68 -28.62 1.91
N PRO A 112 -12.13 -29.31 2.96
CA PRO A 112 -10.84 -28.94 3.53
C PRO A 112 -9.68 -28.96 2.53
N ALA A 113 -9.67 -29.92 1.61
CA ALA A 113 -8.58 -30.06 0.63
C ALA A 113 -8.61 -28.91 -0.40
N TYR A 114 -9.78 -28.62 -0.97
CA TYR A 114 -9.93 -27.54 -1.95
C TYR A 114 -9.72 -26.16 -1.34
N ARG A 115 -10.18 -25.94 -0.09
CA ARG A 115 -9.91 -24.69 0.64
C ARG A 115 -8.43 -24.48 0.89
N ARG A 116 -7.70 -25.51 1.29
CA ARG A 116 -6.25 -25.47 1.47
C ARG A 116 -5.54 -25.15 0.14
N GLU A 117 -5.95 -25.80 -0.95
CA GLU A 117 -5.41 -25.55 -2.28
C GLU A 117 -5.67 -24.09 -2.71
N ALA A 118 -6.91 -23.61 -2.62
CA ALA A 118 -7.27 -22.25 -2.97
C ALA A 118 -6.46 -21.22 -2.16
N ALA A 119 -6.36 -21.39 -0.84
CA ALA A 119 -5.58 -20.51 0.00
C ALA A 119 -4.09 -20.50 -0.39
N GLN A 120 -3.51 -21.66 -0.69
CA GLN A 120 -2.11 -21.78 -1.11
C GLN A 120 -1.85 -21.13 -2.47
N ARG A 121 -2.75 -21.32 -3.45
CA ARG A 121 -2.66 -20.67 -4.77
C ARG A 121 -2.83 -19.16 -4.66
N ASN A 122 -3.73 -18.69 -3.81
CA ASN A 122 -3.89 -17.27 -3.55
C ASN A 122 -2.63 -16.68 -2.89
N PHE A 123 -1.98 -17.41 -1.98
CA PHE A 123 -0.71 -16.98 -1.39
C PHE A 123 0.41 -16.87 -2.45
N GLU A 124 0.53 -17.85 -3.35
CA GLU A 124 1.44 -17.78 -4.50
C GLU A 124 1.13 -16.56 -5.40
N LYS A 125 -0.16 -16.31 -5.68
CA LYS A 125 -0.62 -15.13 -6.46
C LYS A 125 -0.11 -13.83 -5.82
N VAL A 126 -0.43 -13.62 -4.55
CA VAL A 126 -0.09 -12.40 -3.82
C VAL A 126 1.43 -12.19 -3.77
N LYS A 127 2.22 -13.27 -3.62
CA LYS A 127 3.68 -13.18 -3.67
C LYS A 127 4.18 -12.61 -5.01
N PHE A 128 3.61 -13.05 -6.14
CA PHE A 128 3.95 -12.51 -7.45
C PHE A 128 3.48 -11.07 -7.63
N GLU A 129 2.30 -10.70 -7.13
CA GLU A 129 1.81 -9.31 -7.16
C GLU A 129 2.72 -8.36 -6.36
N VAL A 130 3.19 -8.78 -5.18
CA VAL A 130 4.17 -8.01 -4.39
C VAL A 130 5.48 -7.83 -5.15
N GLY A 131 5.96 -8.91 -5.80
CA GLY A 131 7.16 -8.86 -6.63
C GLY A 131 7.02 -7.93 -7.84
N ASP A 132 5.86 -7.92 -8.50
CA ASP A 132 5.61 -7.00 -9.60
C ASP A 132 5.51 -5.54 -9.14
N PHE A 133 4.84 -5.29 -8.01
CA PHE A 133 4.81 -3.96 -7.40
C PHE A 133 6.22 -3.47 -7.08
N GLN A 134 7.07 -4.32 -6.50
CA GLN A 134 8.48 -4.00 -6.24
C GLN A 134 9.22 -3.60 -7.52
N ARG A 135 9.01 -4.35 -8.62
CA ARG A 135 9.61 -4.08 -9.93
C ARG A 135 9.14 -2.74 -10.50
N LEU A 136 7.84 -2.45 -10.42
CA LEU A 136 7.26 -1.20 -10.91
C LEU A 136 7.68 0.01 -10.06
N LEU A 137 7.82 -0.16 -8.74
CA LEU A 137 8.34 0.89 -7.87
C LEU A 137 9.81 1.21 -8.20
N ARG A 138 10.65 0.19 -8.39
CA ARG A 138 12.04 0.38 -8.88
C ARG A 138 12.08 1.17 -10.18
N PHE A 139 11.21 0.82 -11.14
CA PHE A 139 11.09 1.54 -12.41
C PHE A 139 10.67 3.00 -12.22
N ARG A 140 9.60 3.25 -11.43
CA ARG A 140 9.08 4.59 -11.14
C ARG A 140 10.15 5.49 -10.52
N ILE A 141 10.88 5.00 -9.50
CA ILE A 141 11.97 5.74 -8.85
C ILE A 141 13.09 6.03 -9.84
N THR A 142 13.46 5.04 -10.66
CA THR A 142 14.52 5.22 -11.67
C THR A 142 14.13 6.29 -12.69
N GLU A 143 12.90 6.25 -13.20
CA GLU A 143 12.40 7.23 -14.14
C GLU A 143 12.40 8.64 -13.54
N LEU A 144 11.85 8.81 -12.33
CA LEU A 144 11.81 10.09 -11.62
C LEU A 144 13.22 10.65 -11.37
N PHE A 145 14.14 9.80 -10.90
CA PHE A 145 15.52 10.17 -10.62
C PHE A 145 16.25 10.66 -11.89
N LEU A 146 16.12 9.92 -12.99
CA LEU A 146 16.74 10.30 -14.26
C LEU A 146 16.11 11.58 -14.85
N ARG A 147 14.79 11.76 -14.72
CA ARG A 147 14.12 13.00 -15.11
C ARG A 147 14.62 14.19 -14.30
N LEU A 148 14.78 14.04 -12.99
CA LEU A 148 15.33 15.10 -12.15
C LEU A 148 16.76 15.48 -12.55
N LEU A 149 17.64 14.51 -12.80
CA LEU A 149 18.99 14.78 -13.29
C LEU A 149 18.96 15.51 -14.65
N SER A 150 18.11 15.06 -15.57
CA SER A 150 17.91 15.71 -16.88
C SER A 150 17.41 17.14 -16.74
N THR A 151 16.39 17.38 -15.94
CA THR A 151 15.80 18.72 -15.77
C THR A 151 16.77 19.65 -15.04
N ARG A 152 17.57 19.15 -14.08
CA ARG A 152 18.67 19.92 -13.49
C ARG A 152 19.68 20.38 -14.54
N THR A 153 20.11 19.50 -15.44
CA THR A 153 21.02 19.87 -16.54
C THR A 153 20.38 20.89 -17.49
N LYS A 154 19.09 20.74 -17.80
CA LYS A 154 18.35 21.73 -18.61
C LYS A 154 18.26 23.09 -17.93
N ILE A 155 18.05 23.15 -16.61
CA ILE A 155 18.06 24.41 -15.84
C ILE A 155 19.42 25.08 -15.96
N GLN A 156 20.52 24.34 -15.79
CA GLN A 156 21.87 24.88 -15.93
C GLN A 156 22.12 25.47 -17.33
N GLN A 157 21.65 24.79 -18.38
CA GLN A 157 21.73 25.29 -19.76
C GLN A 157 20.84 26.51 -20.00
N ALA A 158 19.61 26.50 -19.48
CA ALA A 158 18.67 27.61 -19.60
C ALA A 158 19.20 28.87 -18.89
N GLN A 159 19.89 28.71 -17.75
CA GLN A 159 20.56 29.82 -17.08
C GLN A 159 21.65 30.44 -17.98
N GLN A 160 22.47 29.63 -18.65
CA GLN A 160 23.46 30.13 -19.61
C GLN A 160 22.82 30.88 -20.79
N VAL A 161 21.66 30.40 -21.25
CA VAL A 161 20.88 31.09 -22.30
C VAL A 161 20.36 32.43 -21.80
N VAL A 162 19.80 32.50 -20.59
CA VAL A 162 19.36 33.76 -19.97
C VAL A 162 20.53 34.74 -19.86
N ASP A 163 21.69 34.29 -19.37
CA ASP A 163 22.87 35.12 -19.23
C ASP A 163 23.36 35.67 -20.58
N LEU A 164 23.35 34.83 -21.63
CA LEU A 164 23.69 35.25 -23.00
C LEU A 164 22.68 36.27 -23.55
N ARG A 165 21.38 36.00 -23.41
CA ARG A 165 20.33 36.93 -23.88
C ARG A 165 20.38 38.25 -23.14
N ASN A 166 20.73 38.25 -21.85
CA ASN A 166 20.91 39.46 -21.07
C ASN A 166 22.07 40.31 -21.62
N ARG A 167 23.21 39.70 -21.94
CA ARG A 167 24.34 40.41 -22.58
C ARG A 167 23.97 40.99 -23.94
N LEU A 168 23.17 40.28 -24.74
CA LEU A 168 22.70 40.78 -26.04
C LEU A 168 21.74 41.97 -25.89
N TYR A 169 20.84 41.93 -24.90
CA TYR A 169 19.95 43.04 -24.56
C TYR A 169 20.75 44.29 -24.13
N GLU A 170 21.72 44.13 -23.22
CA GLU A 170 22.56 45.26 -22.77
C GLU A 170 23.39 45.85 -23.92
N ALA A 171 23.92 45.01 -24.82
CA ALA A 171 24.63 45.47 -26.01
C ALA A 171 23.69 46.22 -26.99
N ALA A 172 22.47 45.74 -27.20
CA ALA A 172 21.47 46.42 -28.02
C ALA A 172 21.08 47.77 -27.41
N LYS A 173 20.90 47.84 -26.09
CA LYS A 173 20.61 49.07 -25.37
C LYS A 173 21.69 50.12 -25.59
N THR A 174 22.96 49.74 -25.42
CA THR A 174 24.11 50.64 -25.65
C THR A 174 24.16 51.14 -27.10
N ARG A 175 23.88 50.27 -28.08
CA ARG A 175 23.86 50.65 -29.51
C ARG A 175 22.68 51.56 -29.87
N LEU A 176 21.53 51.38 -29.23
CA LEU A 176 20.38 52.28 -29.40
C LEU A 176 20.72 53.66 -28.85
N ASP A 177 21.34 53.73 -27.67
CA ASP A 177 21.78 54.98 -27.03
C ASP A 177 22.79 55.75 -27.91
N ALA A 178 23.59 55.02 -28.69
CA ALA A 178 24.51 55.58 -29.69
C ALA A 178 23.84 55.94 -31.04
N GLY A 179 22.58 55.56 -31.25
CA GLY A 179 21.85 55.74 -32.51
C GLY A 179 22.17 54.71 -33.61
N ASP A 180 22.86 53.62 -33.28
CA ASP A 180 23.37 52.62 -34.23
C ASP A 180 22.35 51.55 -34.64
N ILE A 181 21.22 51.44 -33.92
CA ILE A 181 20.14 50.47 -34.19
C ILE A 181 18.76 51.13 -33.97
N PRO A 182 17.69 50.63 -34.59
CA PRO A 182 16.33 51.10 -34.32
C PRO A 182 15.74 50.51 -33.04
N GLU A 183 14.76 51.19 -32.43
CA GLU A 183 14.08 50.76 -31.19
C GLU A 183 13.47 49.36 -31.30
N VAL A 184 12.92 49.00 -32.46
CA VAL A 184 12.37 47.65 -32.72
C VAL A 184 13.38 46.53 -32.47
N GLN A 185 14.68 46.79 -32.70
CA GLN A 185 15.72 45.81 -32.46
C GLN A 185 15.99 45.63 -30.96
N LEU A 186 15.93 46.69 -30.16
CA LEU A 186 15.99 46.59 -28.69
C LEU A 186 14.80 45.79 -28.16
N THR A 187 13.57 46.13 -28.57
CA THR A 187 12.35 45.41 -28.15
C THR A 187 12.42 43.92 -28.49
N THR A 188 12.99 43.57 -29.65
CA THR A 188 13.20 42.17 -30.04
C THR A 188 14.15 41.45 -29.08
N THR A 189 15.27 42.07 -28.69
CA THR A 189 16.20 41.48 -27.72
C THR A 189 15.61 41.36 -26.31
N GLU A 190 14.78 42.31 -25.90
CA GLU A 190 14.06 42.26 -24.62
C GLU A 190 13.04 41.11 -24.60
N PHE A 191 12.28 40.95 -25.68
CA PHE A 191 11.35 39.84 -25.85
C PHE A 191 12.06 38.49 -25.74
N GLU A 192 13.18 38.31 -26.43
CA GLU A 192 13.98 37.07 -26.39
C GLU A 192 14.57 36.80 -24.99
N LEU A 193 14.98 37.83 -24.24
CA LEU A 193 15.40 37.70 -22.84
C LEU A 193 14.24 37.26 -21.94
N ASN A 194 13.09 37.90 -22.06
CA ASN A 194 11.90 37.56 -21.28
C ASN A 194 11.40 36.14 -21.59
N ARG A 195 11.47 35.71 -22.85
CA ARG A 195 11.19 34.33 -23.25
C ARG A 195 12.15 33.35 -22.59
N ALA A 196 13.46 33.59 -22.64
CA ALA A 196 14.45 32.75 -21.99
C ALA A 196 14.24 32.65 -20.46
N ARG A 197 13.86 33.75 -19.81
CA ARG A 197 13.50 33.76 -18.38
C ARG A 197 12.25 32.92 -18.10
N SER A 198 11.24 33.00 -18.96
CA SER A 198 10.01 32.19 -18.83
C SER A 198 10.28 30.69 -18.98
N ASP A 199 11.15 30.32 -19.92
CA ASP A 199 11.58 28.92 -20.13
C ASP A 199 12.34 28.40 -18.89
N LEU A 200 13.25 29.19 -18.32
CA LEU A 200 13.96 28.86 -17.09
C LEU A 200 13.01 28.63 -15.91
N ILE A 201 12.07 29.55 -15.68
CA ILE A 201 11.06 29.43 -14.61
C ILE A 201 10.21 28.17 -14.80
N SER A 202 9.87 27.83 -16.04
CA SER A 202 9.09 26.62 -16.33
C SER A 202 9.87 25.35 -16.02
N LEU A 203 11.16 25.29 -16.35
CA LEU A 203 12.04 24.17 -15.99
C LEU A 203 12.23 24.05 -14.47
N GLN A 204 12.36 25.17 -13.76
CA GLN A 204 12.45 25.20 -12.29
C GLN A 204 11.17 24.65 -11.64
N ARG A 205 9.99 25.02 -12.14
CA ARG A 205 8.71 24.46 -11.67
C ARG A 205 8.61 22.96 -11.93
N GLU A 206 9.00 22.49 -13.12
CA GLU A 206 9.04 21.06 -13.44
C GLU A 206 9.97 20.29 -12.48
N TYR A 207 11.15 20.85 -12.17
CA TYR A 207 12.09 20.24 -11.23
C TYR A 207 11.49 20.11 -9.83
N GLU A 208 10.86 21.16 -9.31
CA GLU A 208 10.22 21.11 -7.98
C GLU A 208 9.03 20.13 -7.94
N GLU A 209 8.25 20.02 -9.02
CA GLU A 209 7.18 19.02 -9.14
C GLU A 209 7.73 17.59 -9.08
N LEU A 210 8.76 17.28 -9.89
CA LEU A 210 9.42 15.98 -9.90
C LEU A 210 10.04 15.66 -8.54
N ARG A 211 10.63 16.67 -7.88
CA ARG A 211 11.25 16.54 -6.57
C ARG A 211 10.21 16.24 -5.49
N SER A 212 9.06 16.92 -5.54
CA SER A 212 7.93 16.64 -4.64
C SER A 212 7.42 15.21 -4.80
N ARG A 213 7.25 14.72 -6.04
CA ARG A 213 6.87 13.33 -6.31
C ARG A 213 7.87 12.32 -5.75
N LEU A 214 9.17 12.57 -5.94
CA LEU A 214 10.22 11.72 -5.37
C LEU A 214 10.15 11.71 -3.83
N ARG A 215 9.96 12.87 -3.19
CA ARG A 215 9.79 12.95 -1.73
C ARG A 215 8.60 12.12 -1.23
N THR A 216 7.48 12.14 -1.94
CA THR A 216 6.31 11.32 -1.63
C THR A 216 6.64 9.83 -1.72
N ASP A 217 7.26 9.38 -2.82
CA ASP A 217 7.60 7.96 -3.01
C ASP A 217 8.65 7.47 -1.98
N LEU A 218 9.55 8.35 -1.53
CA LEU A 218 10.58 8.06 -0.52
C LEU A 218 10.11 8.23 0.93
N PHE A 219 8.91 8.78 1.13
CA PHE A 219 8.36 9.12 2.45
C PHE A 219 9.34 9.95 3.30
N VAL A 220 9.80 11.08 2.74
CA VAL A 220 10.68 12.03 3.45
C VAL A 220 9.82 13.03 4.21
N GLU A 221 9.71 12.85 5.53
CA GLU A 221 8.83 13.64 6.42
C GLU A 221 9.41 14.99 6.85
N ASP A 222 10.73 15.14 6.81
CA ASP A 222 11.42 16.38 7.22
C ASP A 222 11.69 17.31 6.04
N ASP A 223 11.97 18.58 6.34
CA ASP A 223 12.28 19.61 5.34
C ASP A 223 13.73 19.52 4.84
N ARG A 224 14.36 18.34 4.91
CA ARG A 224 15.71 18.17 4.36
C ARG A 224 15.70 18.38 2.86
N ASP A 225 16.71 19.11 2.40
CA ASP A 225 16.99 19.19 0.98
C ASP A 225 17.42 17.81 0.43
N ILE A 226 17.05 17.49 -0.80
CA ILE A 226 17.47 16.25 -1.47
C ILE A 226 18.50 16.62 -2.53
N GLU A 227 19.75 16.31 -2.23
CA GLU A 227 20.85 16.53 -3.16
C GLU A 227 21.09 15.25 -3.97
N LEU A 228 20.57 15.22 -5.19
CA LEU A 228 20.82 14.08 -6.09
C LEU A 228 22.28 14.03 -6.49
N THR A 229 22.93 12.89 -6.27
CA THR A 229 24.31 12.62 -6.67
C THR A 229 24.33 11.67 -7.87
N GLY A 230 25.25 11.93 -8.81
CA GLY A 230 25.37 11.16 -10.04
C GLY A 230 25.26 12.04 -11.30
N SER A 231 25.51 11.43 -12.44
CA SER A 231 25.44 12.10 -13.75
C SER A 231 24.63 11.25 -14.72
N LEU A 232 24.05 11.91 -15.73
CA LEU A 232 23.44 11.22 -16.86
C LEU A 232 24.54 10.58 -17.70
N ALA A 233 24.84 9.31 -17.42
CA ALA A 233 25.67 8.52 -18.31
C ALA A 233 24.93 8.29 -19.63
N ARG A 234 25.65 8.33 -20.75
CA ARG A 234 25.10 7.91 -22.05
C ARG A 234 24.93 6.39 -22.02
N VAL A 235 23.74 5.92 -21.64
CA VAL A 235 23.40 4.50 -21.67
C VAL A 235 23.03 4.13 -23.10
N SER A 236 23.81 3.24 -23.73
CA SER A 236 23.34 2.56 -24.94
C SER A 236 22.41 1.44 -24.53
N PRO A 237 21.15 1.40 -25.02
CA PRO A 237 20.26 0.29 -24.73
C PRO A 237 20.89 -1.01 -25.26
N PRO A 238 20.74 -2.12 -24.54
CA PRO A 238 21.25 -3.39 -25.00
C PRO A 238 20.60 -3.74 -26.35
N ARG A 239 21.40 -4.21 -27.30
CA ARG A 239 20.92 -4.66 -28.62
C ARG A 239 20.25 -6.03 -28.47
N LEU A 240 19.02 -6.04 -27.98
CA LEU A 240 18.19 -7.24 -27.87
C LEU A 240 17.22 -7.31 -29.04
N SER A 241 17.00 -8.50 -29.60
CA SER A 241 15.97 -8.69 -30.62
C SER A 241 14.57 -8.63 -29.98
N ALA A 242 13.57 -8.23 -30.76
CA ALA A 242 12.18 -8.21 -30.28
C ALA A 242 11.71 -9.62 -29.82
N SER A 243 12.17 -10.67 -30.49
CA SER A 243 11.87 -12.05 -30.11
C SER A 243 12.49 -12.44 -28.77
N ASP A 244 13.71 -11.99 -28.47
CA ASP A 244 14.36 -12.31 -27.19
C ASP A 244 13.68 -11.57 -26.04
N LEU A 245 13.26 -10.32 -26.27
CA LEU A 245 12.48 -9.53 -25.31
C LEU A 245 11.13 -10.17 -25.02
N LEU A 246 10.43 -10.68 -26.05
CA LEU A 246 9.13 -11.33 -25.88
C LEU A 246 9.26 -12.64 -25.10
N LYS A 247 10.27 -13.47 -25.40
CA LYS A 247 10.56 -14.69 -24.63
C LYS A 247 10.85 -14.36 -23.17
N ALA A 248 11.75 -13.40 -22.91
CA ALA A 248 12.08 -12.98 -21.56
C ALA A 248 10.86 -12.40 -20.81
N ALA A 249 9.98 -11.67 -21.52
CA ALA A 249 8.76 -11.13 -20.94
C ALA A 249 7.80 -12.24 -20.52
N LEU A 250 7.56 -13.25 -21.36
CA LEU A 250 6.69 -14.38 -21.01
C LEU A 250 7.25 -15.21 -19.85
N GLU A 251 8.57 -15.33 -19.74
CA GLU A 251 9.21 -16.13 -18.68
C GLU A 251 9.35 -15.40 -17.34
N LYS A 252 9.54 -14.08 -17.34
CA LYS A 252 9.98 -13.33 -16.13
C LYS A 252 8.96 -12.35 -15.59
N ARG A 253 7.86 -12.08 -16.30
CA ARG A 253 6.84 -11.13 -15.86
C ARG A 253 6.07 -11.65 -14.65
N ALA A 254 6.27 -10.99 -13.52
CA ALA A 254 5.61 -11.35 -12.27
C ALA A 254 4.09 -11.14 -12.34
N ASP A 255 3.61 -10.14 -13.08
CA ASP A 255 2.17 -9.94 -13.31
C ASP A 255 1.52 -11.08 -14.10
N LEU A 256 2.20 -11.61 -15.13
CA LEU A 256 1.72 -12.81 -15.84
C LEU A 256 1.69 -14.04 -14.92
N ALA A 257 2.75 -14.25 -14.14
CA ALA A 257 2.79 -15.32 -13.16
C ALA A 257 1.67 -15.19 -12.11
N ALA A 258 1.34 -13.97 -11.67
CA ALA A 258 0.22 -13.72 -10.76
C ALA A 258 -1.12 -14.13 -11.40
N LEU A 259 -1.38 -13.73 -12.65
CA LEU A 259 -2.60 -14.11 -13.38
C LEU A 259 -2.75 -15.64 -13.54
N GLU A 260 -1.65 -16.35 -13.79
CA GLU A 260 -1.69 -17.82 -13.83
C GLU A 260 -2.06 -18.43 -12.47
N ARG A 261 -1.62 -17.85 -11.36
CA ARG A 261 -2.00 -18.29 -10.01
C ARG A 261 -3.42 -17.90 -9.64
N GLU A 262 -3.91 -16.78 -10.17
CA GLU A 262 -5.30 -16.38 -10.04
C GLU A 262 -6.24 -17.40 -10.69
N ALA A 263 -5.95 -17.82 -11.92
CA ALA A 263 -6.72 -18.87 -12.59
C ALA A 263 -6.76 -20.16 -11.76
N LYS A 264 -5.62 -20.61 -11.24
CA LYS A 264 -5.55 -21.80 -10.37
C LYS A 264 -6.28 -21.62 -9.04
N THR A 265 -6.31 -20.40 -8.50
CA THR A 265 -7.09 -20.08 -7.30
C THR A 265 -8.58 -20.23 -7.58
N ALA A 266 -9.05 -19.63 -8.68
CA ALA A 266 -10.44 -19.71 -9.11
C ALA A 266 -10.89 -21.17 -9.39
N GLU A 267 -10.03 -21.98 -10.03
CA GLU A 267 -10.30 -23.42 -10.24
C GLU A 267 -10.43 -24.21 -8.92
N ALA A 268 -9.67 -23.85 -7.89
CA ALA A 268 -9.75 -24.49 -6.58
C ALA A 268 -10.98 -24.01 -5.79
N GLU A 269 -11.32 -22.73 -5.88
CA GLU A 269 -12.54 -22.16 -5.29
C GLU A 269 -13.80 -22.75 -5.94
N GLU A 270 -13.82 -22.93 -7.26
CA GLU A 270 -14.90 -23.60 -7.97
C GLU A 270 -15.11 -25.03 -7.45
N ARG A 271 -14.03 -25.79 -7.26
CA ARG A 271 -14.07 -27.14 -6.69
C ARG A 271 -14.56 -27.14 -5.24
N LEU A 272 -14.17 -26.14 -4.44
CA LEU A 272 -14.68 -25.94 -3.08
C LEU A 272 -16.20 -25.70 -3.10
N THR A 273 -16.69 -24.78 -3.91
CA THR A 273 -18.13 -24.50 -4.04
C THR A 273 -18.91 -25.72 -4.55
N ARG A 274 -18.35 -26.50 -5.47
CA ARG A 274 -18.97 -27.78 -5.88
C ARG A 274 -19.04 -28.79 -4.74
N ALA A 275 -18.01 -28.85 -3.88
CA ALA A 275 -17.99 -29.72 -2.71
C ALA A 275 -18.99 -29.29 -1.62
N GLU A 276 -19.28 -27.99 -1.50
CA GLU A 276 -20.29 -27.44 -0.58
C GLU A 276 -21.72 -27.90 -0.88
N ARG A 277 -21.98 -28.48 -2.07
CA ARG A 277 -23.25 -29.17 -2.37
C ARG A 277 -23.48 -30.39 -1.49
N ILE A 278 -22.42 -31.00 -0.97
CA ILE A 278 -22.51 -32.11 -0.03
C ILE A 278 -22.71 -31.49 1.36
N PRO A 279 -23.88 -31.73 2.00
CA PRO A 279 -24.18 -31.12 3.29
C PRO A 279 -23.20 -31.59 4.38
N ASN A 280 -22.80 -30.66 5.24
CA ASN A 280 -22.03 -30.98 6.43
C ASN A 280 -22.88 -31.74 7.45
N ILE A 281 -22.24 -32.61 8.23
CA ILE A 281 -22.92 -33.40 9.27
C ILE A 281 -22.55 -32.83 10.63
N ARG A 282 -23.55 -32.60 11.49
CA ARG A 282 -23.32 -32.29 12.91
C ARG A 282 -23.52 -33.54 13.75
N VAL A 283 -22.56 -33.82 14.63
CA VAL A 283 -22.60 -34.97 15.54
C VAL A 283 -22.23 -34.53 16.94
N GLY A 284 -22.92 -35.05 17.95
CA GLY A 284 -22.46 -34.90 19.33
C GLY A 284 -23.44 -35.39 20.39
N PRO A 285 -23.06 -35.34 21.68
CA PRO A 285 -23.90 -35.82 22.77
C PRO A 285 -25.03 -34.83 23.11
N PHE A 286 -26.10 -35.36 23.70
CA PHE A 286 -27.14 -34.58 24.34
C PHE A 286 -27.52 -35.16 25.71
N TYR A 287 -28.03 -34.27 26.57
CA TYR A 287 -28.64 -34.58 27.84
C TYR A 287 -30.00 -33.88 27.90
N GLU A 288 -31.04 -34.61 28.29
CA GLU A 288 -32.40 -34.08 28.40
C GLU A 288 -33.03 -34.54 29.72
N ARG A 289 -33.82 -33.65 30.33
CA ARG A 289 -34.64 -33.96 31.50
C ARG A 289 -36.12 -33.81 31.12
N ASP A 290 -36.89 -34.90 31.23
CA ASP A 290 -38.36 -34.88 31.11
C ASP A 290 -38.97 -35.22 32.48
N ASP A 291 -39.45 -34.19 33.20
CA ASP A 291 -39.99 -34.29 34.56
C ASP A 291 -39.01 -34.91 35.57
N ARG A 292 -39.07 -36.24 35.75
CA ARG A 292 -38.21 -37.01 36.67
C ARG A 292 -37.17 -37.88 35.97
N ASP A 293 -37.29 -38.05 34.65
CA ASP A 293 -36.40 -38.91 33.88
C ASP A 293 -35.25 -38.09 33.29
N ASN A 294 -34.06 -38.69 33.29
CA ASN A 294 -32.88 -38.12 32.65
C ASN A 294 -32.52 -39.00 31.45
N ILE A 295 -32.32 -38.39 30.29
CA ILE A 295 -32.01 -39.03 29.03
C ILE A 295 -30.63 -38.55 28.59
N PHE A 296 -29.77 -39.49 28.20
CA PHE A 296 -28.47 -39.20 27.60
C PHE A 296 -28.36 -39.95 26.28
N GLY A 297 -27.84 -39.31 25.24
CA GLY A 297 -27.72 -39.94 23.93
C GLY A 297 -26.83 -39.19 22.96
N GLY A 298 -26.82 -39.67 21.71
CA GLY A 298 -26.13 -39.02 20.59
C GLY A 298 -27.13 -38.39 19.62
N LYS A 299 -26.78 -37.21 19.09
CA LYS A 299 -27.53 -36.48 18.08
C LYS A 299 -26.71 -36.45 16.80
N VAL A 300 -27.35 -36.76 15.68
CA VAL A 300 -26.80 -36.57 14.33
C VAL A 300 -27.77 -35.69 13.57
N SER A 301 -27.26 -34.61 12.97
CA SER A 301 -28.06 -33.66 12.18
C SER A 301 -27.44 -33.52 10.79
N ILE A 302 -28.24 -33.80 9.77
CA ILE A 302 -27.85 -33.72 8.35
C ILE A 302 -28.83 -32.75 7.68
N PRO A 303 -28.38 -31.56 7.23
CA PRO A 303 -29.22 -30.67 6.46
C PRO A 303 -29.53 -31.29 5.09
N LEU A 304 -30.78 -31.18 4.65
CA LEU A 304 -31.24 -31.68 3.35
C LEU A 304 -31.37 -30.50 2.37
N PRO A 305 -30.53 -30.41 1.33
CA PRO A 305 -30.57 -29.31 0.36
C PRO A 305 -31.75 -29.49 -0.62
N VAL A 306 -32.95 -29.05 -0.22
CA VAL A 306 -34.17 -29.19 -1.03
C VAL A 306 -34.35 -28.01 -1.99
N PHE A 307 -34.06 -26.79 -1.54
CA PHE A 307 -34.35 -25.54 -2.27
C PHE A 307 -33.12 -24.84 -2.88
N ASP A 308 -31.93 -25.06 -2.31
CA ASP A 308 -30.66 -24.47 -2.78
C ASP A 308 -29.71 -25.60 -3.19
N ARG A 309 -29.42 -25.72 -4.49
CA ARG A 309 -28.73 -26.86 -5.13
C ARG A 309 -27.50 -26.42 -5.95
#